data_AF-A0A0F9KMY0-F1
#
_entry.id   AF-A0A0F9KMY0-F1
#
_cell.length_a   1.000
_cell.length_b   1.000
_cell.length_c   1.000
_cell.angle_alpha   90.00
_cell.angle_beta   90.00
_cell.angle_gamma   90.00
#
_symmetry.space_group_name_H-M   'P 1'
#
loop_
_entity.id
_entity.type
_entity.pdbx_description
1 polymer ?
#
loop_
_entity_poly.entity_id
_entity_poly.type
_entity_poly.pdbx_seq_one_letter_code
_entity_poly.pdbx_strand_id
1 'polypeptide(L)'
;MLPTDRIRNKAVLLHDARQGIADGEYMPFDQSADVCVVQVDGGDAFAAGILTLALNVDDGETVRVGNHIYTAKDVLSGAADEFLKGATASLSLDSLIAAINKAPAVVPALYDAATKENVWVSAAAGAGDTMDVTCRWAGTSGNVIPTTETLLGVGNQWGAATLAGGTDFVGTVDFLASLNDLEFEAIAAFPIDGGSKVTSATTPGAWRIDMAGVAIFKAPVSAWTSGSITVRILHRRKSQG
;
A
#
# COMPACT_ATOMS: atom_id res chain seq x y z
N MET A 1 16.04 36.83 -37.40
CA MET A 1 14.89 36.06 -36.91
C MET A 1 15.40 34.69 -36.53
N LEU A 2 15.63 34.45 -35.25
CA LEU A 2 15.96 33.13 -34.74
C LEU A 2 14.65 32.31 -34.64
N PRO A 3 14.68 31.01 -34.95
CA PRO A 3 13.50 30.17 -34.98
C PRO A 3 12.90 30.08 -33.57
N THR A 4 11.57 30.17 -33.51
CA THR A 4 10.72 29.95 -32.33
C THR A 4 11.12 28.66 -31.62
N ASP A 5 11.86 28.80 -30.52
CA ASP A 5 12.16 27.72 -29.59
C ASP A 5 10.84 27.19 -29.02
N ARG A 6 10.59 25.90 -29.27
CA ARG A 6 9.51 25.15 -28.66
C ARG A 6 9.69 25.20 -27.14
N ILE A 7 8.75 25.82 -26.45
CA ILE A 7 8.58 25.77 -25.00
C ILE A 7 8.55 24.29 -24.61
N ARG A 8 9.61 23.82 -23.95
CA ARG A 8 9.69 22.44 -23.44
C ARG A 8 8.97 22.41 -22.10
N ASN A 9 7.76 21.86 -22.09
CA ASN A 9 7.00 21.65 -20.87
C ASN A 9 7.69 20.68 -19.92
N LYS A 10 7.70 21.00 -18.64
CA LYS A 10 8.42 20.28 -17.59
C LYS A 10 7.47 20.00 -16.43
N ALA A 11 7.17 18.74 -16.13
CA ALA A 11 6.55 18.38 -14.85
C ALA A 11 7.66 18.04 -13.84
N VAL A 12 7.61 18.61 -12.63
CA VAL A 12 8.58 18.29 -11.56
C VAL A 12 7.94 17.28 -10.63
N LEU A 13 8.49 16.06 -10.61
CA LEU A 13 8.15 15.03 -9.63
C LEU A 13 8.97 15.31 -8.36
N LEU A 14 8.37 15.90 -7.33
CA LEU A 14 9.02 16.02 -6.02
C LEU A 14 8.62 14.78 -5.21
N HIS A 15 9.56 13.86 -4.98
CA HIS A 15 9.39 12.75 -4.02
C HIS A 15 10.51 12.63 -3.03
N ASP A 16 10.06 12.26 -1.84
CA ASP A 16 10.75 11.80 -0.64
C ASP A 16 11.45 12.86 0.23
N ALA A 17 10.87 13.12 1.40
CA ALA A 17 11.44 13.95 2.45
C ALA A 17 12.62 13.27 3.20
N ARG A 18 13.02 12.02 2.83
CA ARG A 18 14.12 11.28 3.49
C ARG A 18 15.34 10.98 2.62
N GLN A 19 15.36 11.29 1.32
CA GLN A 19 16.58 11.15 0.52
C GLN A 19 16.87 12.40 -0.31
N GLY A 20 17.96 13.09 0.03
CA GLY A 20 18.50 14.20 -0.75
C GLY A 20 19.03 13.74 -2.11
N ILE A 21 18.14 13.59 -3.08
CA ILE A 21 18.46 13.42 -4.50
C ILE A 21 18.14 14.73 -5.21
N ALA A 22 19.09 15.21 -6.01
CA ALA A 22 19.07 16.52 -6.66
C ALA A 22 17.87 16.70 -7.62
N ASP A 23 17.32 17.92 -7.64
CA ASP A 23 16.47 18.44 -8.71
C ASP A 23 17.04 18.05 -10.10
N GLY A 24 16.31 17.30 -10.93
CA GLY A 24 16.88 17.01 -12.25
C GLY A 24 16.17 16.12 -13.26
N GLU A 25 15.18 15.29 -12.90
CA GLU A 25 14.57 14.40 -13.91
C GLU A 25 13.26 14.98 -14.46
N TYR A 26 13.38 15.59 -15.65
CA TYR A 26 12.32 16.30 -16.36
C TYR A 26 11.63 15.38 -17.37
N MET A 27 10.31 15.21 -17.29
CA MET A 27 9.52 14.50 -18.32
C MET A 27 8.73 15.48 -19.20
N PRO A 28 8.84 15.40 -20.55
CA PRO A 28 8.11 16.27 -21.47
C PRO A 28 6.64 15.87 -21.61
N PHE A 29 5.75 16.87 -21.79
CA PHE A 29 4.29 16.69 -21.99
C PHE A 29 3.85 17.41 -23.29
N ASP A 30 2.90 16.84 -24.05
CA ASP A 30 2.36 17.41 -25.30
C ASP A 30 1.16 18.33 -24.98
N GLN A 31 1.15 19.57 -25.46
CA GLN A 31 0.27 20.64 -24.99
C GLN A 31 -1.17 20.63 -25.54
N SER A 32 -1.53 19.67 -26.38
CA SER A 32 -2.85 19.68 -27.05
C SER A 32 -3.84 18.70 -26.41
N ALA A 33 -4.67 19.22 -25.49
CA ALA A 33 -5.75 18.52 -24.78
C ALA A 33 -5.31 17.36 -23.87
N ASP A 34 -4.07 17.37 -23.42
CA ASP A 34 -3.55 16.30 -22.59
C ASP A 34 -4.00 16.50 -21.13
N VAL A 35 -4.57 15.43 -20.60
CA VAL A 35 -5.02 15.33 -19.22
C VAL A 35 -3.96 14.57 -18.44
N CYS A 36 -3.50 15.15 -17.34
CA CYS A 36 -2.58 14.48 -16.43
C CYS A 36 -3.35 13.79 -15.30
N VAL A 37 -2.92 12.60 -14.90
CA VAL A 37 -3.34 11.98 -13.66
C VAL A 37 -2.23 12.13 -12.62
N VAL A 38 -2.58 12.66 -11.46
CA VAL A 38 -1.70 12.75 -10.30
C VAL A 38 -2.22 11.77 -9.27
N GLN A 39 -1.36 10.85 -8.85
CA GLN A 39 -1.62 9.91 -7.78
C GLN A 39 -0.93 10.43 -6.52
N VAL A 40 -1.66 10.63 -5.43
CA VAL A 40 -1.09 10.88 -4.10
C VAL A 40 -1.32 9.62 -3.28
N ASP A 41 -0.24 8.93 -2.96
CA ASP A 41 -0.26 7.79 -2.05
C ASP A 41 0.35 8.22 -0.73
N GLY A 42 -0.15 7.70 0.39
CA GLY A 42 0.47 7.96 1.69
C GLY A 42 -0.23 7.29 2.84
N GLY A 43 0.51 7.12 3.93
CA GLY A 43 0.07 6.42 5.13
C GLY A 43 0.93 6.78 6.33
N ASP A 44 0.34 6.74 7.51
CA ASP A 44 0.97 7.06 8.78
C ASP A 44 1.15 5.81 9.66
N ALA A 45 0.05 5.11 9.96
CA ALA A 45 0.10 3.83 10.65
C ALA A 45 -0.23 2.66 9.71
N PHE A 46 0.37 1.51 10.00
CA PHE A 46 0.03 0.25 9.36
C PHE A 46 -1.15 -0.40 10.07
N ALA A 47 -2.07 -0.97 9.30
CA ALA A 47 -3.12 -1.81 9.89
C ALA A 47 -2.51 -3.09 10.46
N ALA A 48 -2.97 -3.50 11.64
CA ALA A 48 -2.51 -4.69 12.32
C ALA A 48 -3.67 -5.50 12.92
N GLY A 49 -3.39 -6.75 13.25
CA GLY A 49 -4.31 -7.67 13.90
C GLY A 49 -3.53 -8.74 14.65
N ILE A 50 -4.14 -9.29 15.70
CA ILE A 50 -3.51 -10.31 16.54
C ILE A 50 -4.34 -11.58 16.45
N LEU A 51 -3.69 -12.69 16.14
CA LEU A 51 -4.23 -14.03 16.33
C LEU A 51 -3.74 -14.56 17.68
N THR A 52 -4.64 -15.04 18.53
CA THR A 52 -4.30 -15.72 19.78
C THR A 52 -4.60 -17.20 19.67
N LEU A 53 -3.69 -18.05 20.13
CA LEU A 53 -3.91 -19.49 20.33
C LEU A 53 -3.83 -19.82 21.82
N ALA A 54 -4.95 -19.83 22.51
CA ALA A 54 -5.02 -20.29 23.90
C ALA A 54 -4.80 -21.81 24.04
N LEU A 55 -5.12 -22.55 22.98
CA LEU A 55 -4.88 -23.98 22.81
C LEU A 55 -4.20 -24.21 21.46
N ASN A 56 -3.53 -25.35 21.31
CA ASN A 56 -2.95 -25.70 20.02
C ASN A 56 -4.06 -25.92 18.96
N VAL A 57 -3.69 -25.80 17.69
CA VAL A 57 -4.58 -26.07 16.55
C VAL A 57 -4.74 -27.57 16.29
N ASP A 58 -5.88 -27.95 15.74
CA ASP A 58 -6.18 -29.29 15.25
C ASP A 58 -5.97 -29.41 13.72
N ASP A 59 -5.82 -30.65 13.25
CA ASP A 59 -5.65 -30.91 11.81
C ASP A 59 -6.91 -30.50 11.03
N GLY A 60 -6.72 -29.76 9.95
CA GLY A 60 -7.80 -29.27 9.09
C GLY A 60 -8.43 -27.95 9.54
N GLU A 61 -8.05 -27.41 10.71
CA GLU A 61 -8.46 -26.06 11.10
C GLU A 61 -7.79 -25.01 10.20
N THR A 62 -8.47 -23.87 10.00
CA THR A 62 -8.03 -22.84 9.07
C THR A 62 -7.90 -21.48 9.72
N VAL A 63 -6.91 -20.71 9.25
CA VAL A 63 -6.70 -19.31 9.56
C VAL A 63 -6.63 -18.54 8.24
N ARG A 64 -7.53 -17.59 8.05
CA ARG A 64 -7.56 -16.70 6.90
C ARG A 64 -6.91 -15.36 7.24
N VAL A 65 -6.08 -14.87 6.32
CA VAL A 65 -5.69 -13.45 6.26
C VAL A 65 -5.62 -12.98 4.81
N GLY A 66 -6.44 -11.98 4.49
CA GLY A 66 -6.61 -11.51 3.12
C GLY A 66 -7.23 -12.59 2.23
N ASN A 67 -6.51 -12.93 1.16
CA ASN A 67 -6.93 -13.93 0.18
C ASN A 67 -6.37 -15.34 0.46
N HIS A 68 -5.52 -15.49 1.47
CA HIS A 68 -4.95 -16.78 1.85
C HIS A 68 -5.78 -17.43 2.95
N ILE A 69 -5.99 -18.74 2.83
CA ILE A 69 -6.60 -19.59 3.85
C ILE A 69 -5.56 -20.64 4.22
N TYR A 70 -4.88 -20.42 5.35
CA TYR A 70 -3.86 -21.32 5.84
C TYR A 70 -4.48 -22.48 6.60
N THR A 71 -4.15 -23.71 6.21
CA THR A 71 -4.71 -24.93 6.83
C THR A 71 -3.66 -25.62 7.69
N ALA A 72 -3.98 -25.86 8.96
CA ALA A 72 -3.14 -26.60 9.88
C ALA A 72 -3.13 -28.09 9.49
N LYS A 73 -1.95 -28.69 9.38
CA LYS A 73 -1.80 -30.10 9.02
C LYS A 73 -0.89 -30.87 9.97
N ASP A 74 -1.25 -32.10 10.30
CA ASP A 74 -0.34 -33.07 10.94
C ASP A 74 0.77 -33.52 9.97
N VAL A 75 0.41 -33.64 8.68
CA VAL A 75 1.31 -33.99 7.58
C VAL A 75 0.94 -33.14 6.37
N LEU A 76 1.92 -32.44 5.82
CA LEU A 76 1.76 -31.63 4.61
C LEU A 76 1.43 -32.53 3.41
N SER A 77 0.43 -32.14 2.62
CA SER A 77 -0.09 -32.92 1.50
C SER A 77 0.49 -32.54 0.14
N GLY A 78 1.22 -31.42 0.05
CA GLY A 78 1.64 -30.82 -1.21
C GLY A 78 0.72 -29.68 -1.68
N ALA A 79 -0.34 -29.36 -0.92
CA ALA A 79 -1.27 -28.29 -1.28
C ALA A 79 -0.74 -26.93 -0.81
N ALA A 80 -1.03 -25.89 -1.58
CA ALA A 80 -0.68 -24.52 -1.20
C ALA A 80 -1.40 -24.08 0.08
N ASP A 81 -0.75 -23.20 0.82
CA ASP A 81 -1.26 -22.61 2.06
C ASP A 81 -1.50 -23.65 3.18
N GLU A 82 -0.79 -24.79 3.16
CA GLU A 82 -0.73 -25.68 4.32
C GLU A 82 0.47 -25.35 5.22
N PHE A 83 0.26 -25.39 6.53
CA PHE A 83 1.34 -25.29 7.52
C PHE A 83 1.32 -26.48 8.47
N LEU A 84 2.51 -26.90 8.91
CA LEU A 84 2.67 -28.04 9.80
C LEU A 84 2.31 -27.60 11.22
N LYS A 85 1.32 -28.25 11.83
CA LYS A 85 0.99 -27.99 13.23
C LYS A 85 2.10 -28.53 14.13
N GLY A 86 2.49 -27.73 15.12
CA GLY A 86 3.47 -28.10 16.12
C GLY A 86 2.87 -28.90 17.26
N ALA A 87 3.71 -29.37 18.18
CA ALA A 87 3.25 -30.01 19.42
C ALA A 87 2.61 -29.01 20.41
N THR A 88 2.87 -27.71 20.24
CA THR A 88 2.37 -26.61 21.08
C THR A 88 1.82 -25.48 20.22
N ALA A 89 1.00 -24.61 20.82
CA ALA A 89 0.46 -23.42 20.17
C ALA A 89 1.57 -22.52 19.59
N SER A 90 2.58 -22.17 20.39
CA SER A 90 3.78 -21.44 19.92
C SER A 90 4.42 -22.06 18.67
N LEU A 91 4.65 -23.39 18.65
CA LEU A 91 5.27 -24.04 17.49
C LEU A 91 4.37 -24.05 16.26
N SER A 92 3.04 -24.15 16.44
CA SER A 92 2.09 -23.99 15.35
C SER A 92 2.06 -22.56 14.80
N LEU A 93 2.18 -21.55 15.68
CA LEU A 93 2.31 -20.15 15.27
C LEU A 93 3.59 -19.91 14.49
N ASP A 94 4.73 -20.46 14.92
CA ASP A 94 6.00 -20.35 14.19
C ASP A 94 5.88 -20.89 12.76
N SER A 95 5.21 -22.04 12.58
CA SER A 95 4.92 -22.60 11.26
C SER A 95 4.01 -21.70 10.42
N LEU A 96 2.95 -21.15 11.01
CA LEU A 96 2.03 -20.23 10.32
C LEU A 96 2.72 -18.91 9.93
N ILE A 97 3.54 -18.34 10.82
CA ILE A 97 4.37 -17.16 10.55
C ILE A 97 5.32 -17.44 9.38
N ALA A 98 5.96 -18.60 9.37
CA ALA A 98 6.83 -19.02 8.29
C ALA A 98 6.07 -19.15 6.95
N ALA A 99 4.85 -19.68 6.97
CA ALA A 99 3.99 -19.79 5.79
C ALA A 99 3.60 -18.41 5.25
N ILE A 100 3.13 -17.50 6.10
CA ILE A 100 2.69 -16.13 5.72
C ILE A 100 3.85 -15.35 5.07
N ASN A 101 5.03 -15.38 5.71
CA ASN A 101 6.19 -14.63 5.25
C ASN A 101 6.99 -15.33 4.14
N LYS A 102 6.60 -16.56 3.75
CA LYS A 102 7.43 -17.45 2.93
C LYS A 102 8.87 -17.49 3.42
N ALA A 103 9.04 -17.84 4.69
CA ALA A 103 10.37 -17.96 5.29
C ALA A 103 11.22 -18.97 4.50
N PRO A 104 12.55 -18.80 4.42
CA PRO A 104 13.41 -19.73 3.71
C PRO A 104 13.16 -21.19 4.10
N ALA A 105 13.34 -22.11 3.14
CA ALA A 105 13.10 -23.53 3.38
C ALA A 105 13.95 -24.02 4.56
N VAL A 106 13.27 -24.57 5.57
CA VAL A 106 13.86 -25.19 6.76
C VAL A 106 13.57 -26.69 6.75
N VAL A 107 14.41 -27.49 7.42
CA VAL A 107 14.25 -28.94 7.57
C VAL A 107 14.08 -29.26 9.06
N PRO A 108 12.96 -29.90 9.48
CA PRO A 108 11.81 -30.30 8.66
C PRO A 108 11.02 -29.10 8.13
N ALA A 109 10.27 -29.32 7.05
CA ALA A 109 9.44 -28.27 6.44
C ALA A 109 8.34 -27.83 7.42
N LEU A 110 8.26 -26.53 7.68
CA LEU A 110 7.23 -25.94 8.55
C LEU A 110 5.92 -25.66 7.81
N TYR A 111 5.97 -25.60 6.49
CA TYR A 111 4.83 -25.30 5.64
C TYR A 111 5.06 -25.86 4.23
N ASP A 112 3.99 -25.98 3.45
CA ASP A 112 4.07 -26.63 2.15
C ASP A 112 4.85 -25.80 1.12
N ALA A 113 5.63 -26.48 0.27
CA ALA A 113 6.46 -25.84 -0.73
C ALA A 113 5.65 -25.02 -1.75
N ALA A 114 4.41 -25.43 -2.05
CA ALA A 114 3.50 -24.73 -2.97
C ALA A 114 2.95 -23.41 -2.41
N THR A 115 3.04 -23.19 -1.09
CA THR A 115 2.65 -21.94 -0.42
C THR A 115 3.45 -20.77 -0.97
N LYS A 116 2.77 -19.65 -1.23
CA LYS A 116 3.37 -18.39 -1.69
C LYS A 116 3.35 -17.36 -0.57
N GLU A 117 4.26 -16.39 -0.66
CA GLU A 117 4.27 -15.25 0.28
C GLU A 117 2.95 -14.50 0.22
N ASN A 118 2.42 -14.14 1.39
CA ASN A 118 1.32 -13.21 1.46
C ASN A 118 1.81 -11.79 1.15
N VAL A 119 1.44 -11.29 -0.02
CA VAL A 119 1.91 -9.97 -0.48
C VAL A 119 1.25 -8.80 0.25
N TRP A 120 0.21 -9.04 1.05
CA TRP A 120 -0.55 -7.99 1.74
C TRP A 120 -0.08 -7.74 3.17
N VAL A 121 0.48 -8.77 3.81
CA VAL A 121 0.83 -8.73 5.23
C VAL A 121 2.16 -9.41 5.51
N SER A 122 2.76 -9.04 6.64
CA SER A 122 3.82 -9.79 7.29
C SER A 122 3.34 -10.25 8.67
N ALA A 123 3.85 -11.38 9.15
CA ALA A 123 3.55 -11.91 10.48
C ALA A 123 4.81 -11.96 11.36
N ALA A 124 4.64 -11.82 12.67
CA ALA A 124 5.70 -12.00 13.65
C ALA A 124 5.14 -12.63 14.92
N ALA A 125 5.99 -13.25 15.73
CA ALA A 125 5.61 -13.74 17.05
C ALA A 125 5.30 -12.55 17.96
N GLY A 126 4.13 -12.59 18.59
CA GLY A 126 3.71 -11.63 19.60
C GLY A 126 4.10 -12.08 21.01
N ALA A 127 3.46 -11.49 22.02
CA ALA A 127 3.64 -11.92 23.40
C ALA A 127 2.86 -13.20 23.71
N GLY A 128 3.51 -14.20 24.30
CA GLY A 128 2.88 -15.48 24.60
C GLY A 128 2.52 -16.26 23.32
N ASP A 129 1.42 -17.01 23.36
CA ASP A 129 0.90 -17.74 22.20
C ASP A 129 0.07 -16.82 21.28
N THR A 130 0.69 -15.76 20.79
CA THR A 130 0.08 -14.81 19.87
C THR A 130 0.95 -14.57 18.63
N MET A 131 0.29 -14.22 17.53
CA MET A 131 0.93 -13.78 16.29
C MET A 131 0.41 -12.40 15.91
N ASP A 132 1.34 -11.47 15.76
CA ASP A 132 1.07 -10.14 15.27
C ASP A 132 1.15 -10.14 13.75
N VAL A 133 0.08 -9.71 13.09
CA VAL A 133 0.02 -9.57 11.64
C VAL A 133 -0.12 -8.10 11.29
N THR A 134 0.77 -7.60 10.45
CA THR A 134 0.85 -6.20 10.05
C THR A 134 0.74 -6.09 8.53
N CYS A 135 -0.08 -5.17 8.04
CA CYS A 135 -0.14 -4.83 6.63
C CYS A 135 1.23 -4.32 6.14
N ARG A 136 1.60 -4.65 4.90
CA ARG A 136 2.87 -4.19 4.32
C ARG A 136 2.84 -2.74 3.86
N TRP A 137 1.67 -2.13 3.83
CA TRP A 137 1.48 -0.74 3.41
C TRP A 137 0.83 0.05 4.54
N ALA A 138 1.37 1.23 4.82
CA ALA A 138 0.74 2.16 5.73
C ALA A 138 -0.50 2.77 5.07
N GLY A 139 -1.45 3.24 5.88
CA GLY A 139 -2.71 3.78 5.39
C GLY A 139 -3.92 2.96 5.83
N THR A 140 -5.09 3.50 5.52
CA THR A 140 -6.39 2.87 5.84
C THR A 140 -6.71 1.68 4.94
N SER A 141 -5.99 1.50 3.82
CA SER A 141 -6.20 0.38 2.89
C SER A 141 -5.99 -0.99 3.53
N GLY A 142 -5.11 -1.09 4.54
CA GLY A 142 -4.93 -2.33 5.28
C GLY A 142 -6.13 -2.72 6.15
N ASN A 143 -6.98 -1.76 6.53
CA ASN A 143 -8.10 -1.99 7.45
C ASN A 143 -9.22 -2.84 6.83
N VAL A 144 -9.22 -3.04 5.52
CA VAL A 144 -10.21 -3.90 4.83
C VAL A 144 -9.72 -5.33 4.63
N ILE A 145 -8.48 -5.65 5.04
CA ILE A 145 -7.93 -7.00 4.90
C ILE A 145 -8.66 -7.93 5.89
N PRO A 146 -9.41 -8.93 5.42
CA PRO A 146 -10.18 -9.82 6.29
C PRO A 146 -9.28 -10.78 7.06
N THR A 147 -9.67 -11.04 8.31
CA THR A 147 -9.09 -12.03 9.20
C THR A 147 -10.23 -12.90 9.76
N THR A 148 -10.19 -14.19 9.48
CA THR A 148 -11.18 -15.15 9.99
C THR A 148 -10.50 -16.49 10.29
N GLU A 149 -11.21 -17.38 10.95
CA GLU A 149 -10.67 -18.65 11.43
C GLU A 149 -11.78 -19.68 11.63
N THR A 150 -11.42 -20.95 11.64
CA THR A 150 -12.32 -22.07 12.01
C THR A 150 -11.83 -22.81 13.25
N LEU A 151 -11.03 -22.13 14.08
CA LEU A 151 -10.38 -22.69 15.26
C LEU A 151 -11.44 -23.07 16.32
N LEU A 152 -11.35 -24.28 16.85
CA LEU A 152 -12.30 -24.84 17.80
C LEU A 152 -11.83 -24.71 19.26
N GLY A 153 -10.53 -24.56 19.48
CA GLY A 153 -9.96 -24.33 20.81
C GLY A 153 -10.54 -23.09 21.48
N VAL A 154 -11.08 -23.23 22.69
CA VAL A 154 -11.66 -22.08 23.43
C VAL A 154 -10.58 -21.03 23.67
N GLY A 155 -10.82 -19.80 23.17
CA GLY A 155 -9.88 -18.69 23.25
C GLY A 155 -8.91 -18.59 22.06
N ASN A 156 -8.97 -19.54 21.11
CA ASN A 156 -8.31 -19.40 19.83
C ASN A 156 -9.12 -18.46 18.94
N GLN A 157 -8.61 -17.27 18.66
CA GLN A 157 -9.37 -16.29 17.90
C GLN A 157 -8.51 -15.17 17.33
N TRP A 158 -8.98 -14.56 16.25
CA TRP A 158 -8.56 -13.23 15.85
C TRP A 158 -9.14 -12.18 16.81
N GLY A 159 -8.38 -11.11 17.05
CA GLY A 159 -8.87 -9.96 17.81
C GLY A 159 -9.99 -9.17 17.08
N ALA A 160 -10.10 -9.30 15.76
CA ALA A 160 -11.10 -8.64 14.93
C ALA A 160 -11.31 -9.37 13.59
N ALA A 161 -12.42 -9.08 12.90
CA ALA A 161 -12.75 -9.68 11.59
C ALA A 161 -11.96 -9.09 10.41
N THR A 162 -11.27 -7.97 10.62
CA THR A 162 -10.32 -7.35 9.70
C THR A 162 -9.13 -6.81 10.49
N LEU A 163 -8.01 -6.55 9.80
CA LEU A 163 -6.97 -5.72 10.40
C LEU A 163 -7.52 -4.32 10.71
N ALA A 164 -6.90 -3.62 11.67
CA ALA A 164 -7.34 -2.31 12.11
C ALA A 164 -6.17 -1.40 12.49
N GLY A 165 -6.45 -0.12 12.72
CA GLY A 165 -5.45 0.85 13.20
C GLY A 165 -4.60 1.51 12.12
N GLY A 166 -4.75 1.13 10.86
CA GLY A 166 -4.12 1.83 9.75
C GLY A 166 -4.70 3.23 9.58
N THR A 167 -3.84 4.23 9.42
CA THR A 167 -4.22 5.64 9.24
C THR A 167 -3.50 6.22 8.04
N ASP A 168 -4.17 7.07 7.28
CA ASP A 168 -3.58 7.76 6.13
C ASP A 168 -2.61 8.85 6.60
N PHE A 169 -1.79 9.37 5.67
CA PHE A 169 -0.95 10.51 5.97
C PHE A 169 -1.79 11.72 6.39
N VAL A 170 -1.21 12.62 7.18
CA VAL A 170 -1.86 13.89 7.55
C VAL A 170 -1.02 15.04 7.03
N GLY A 171 -1.52 15.70 6.00
CA GLY A 171 -0.83 16.81 5.34
C GLY A 171 -1.66 17.46 4.25
N THR A 172 -1.05 18.32 3.46
CA THR A 172 -1.66 18.98 2.30
C THR A 172 -0.66 18.96 1.16
N VAL A 173 -1.10 18.46 0.01
CA VAL A 173 -0.39 18.55 -1.28
C VAL A 173 -1.10 19.60 -2.11
N ASP A 174 -0.45 20.71 -2.39
CA ASP A 174 -1.02 21.72 -3.28
C ASP A 174 -0.84 21.31 -4.74
N PHE A 175 -1.77 21.69 -5.60
CA PHE A 175 -1.65 21.53 -7.04
C PHE A 175 -1.36 22.89 -7.67
N LEU A 176 -0.15 23.07 -8.18
CA LEU A 176 0.33 24.34 -8.71
C LEU A 176 0.74 24.19 -10.17
N ALA A 177 0.41 25.20 -10.98
CA ALA A 177 0.81 25.29 -12.38
C ALA A 177 1.39 26.66 -12.71
N SER A 178 2.29 26.69 -13.70
CA SER A 178 2.82 27.90 -14.29
C SER A 178 2.63 27.86 -15.80
N LEU A 179 2.21 29.00 -16.37
CA LEU A 179 2.10 29.19 -17.83
C LEU A 179 3.41 29.74 -18.43
N ASN A 180 4.27 30.34 -17.61
CA ASN A 180 5.43 31.13 -18.04
C ASN A 180 6.75 30.73 -17.36
N ASP A 181 6.76 29.65 -16.56
CA ASP A 181 7.93 29.16 -15.81
C ASP A 181 8.46 30.15 -14.75
N LEU A 182 7.64 31.12 -14.32
CA LEU A 182 8.04 32.15 -13.35
C LEU A 182 7.07 32.24 -12.17
N GLU A 183 5.77 32.21 -12.45
CA GLU A 183 4.73 32.34 -11.43
C GLU A 183 3.92 31.05 -11.33
N PHE A 184 3.73 30.56 -10.10
CA PHE A 184 2.95 29.35 -9.82
C PHE A 184 1.64 29.73 -9.16
N GLU A 185 0.54 29.31 -9.78
CA GLU A 185 -0.81 29.50 -9.25
C GLU A 185 -1.50 28.16 -9.02
N ALA A 186 -2.49 28.16 -8.13
CA ALA A 186 -3.30 26.98 -7.86
C ALA A 186 -4.04 26.53 -9.13
N ILE A 187 -3.91 25.26 -9.50
CA ILE A 187 -4.62 24.65 -10.62
C ILE A 187 -5.73 23.72 -10.12
N ALA A 188 -6.85 23.74 -10.82
CA ALA A 188 -7.98 22.87 -10.50
C ALA A 188 -7.66 21.41 -10.83
N ALA A 189 -7.92 20.54 -9.87
CA ALA A 189 -7.80 19.10 -9.95
C ALA A 189 -9.15 18.45 -9.63
N PHE A 190 -9.51 17.41 -10.39
CA PHE A 190 -10.77 16.70 -10.24
C PHE A 190 -10.49 15.29 -9.70
N PRO A 191 -11.02 14.90 -8.53
CA PRO A 191 -10.86 13.53 -8.04
C PRO A 191 -11.41 12.52 -9.06
N ILE A 192 -10.66 11.45 -9.32
CA ILE A 192 -11.08 10.41 -10.29
C ILE A 192 -12.26 9.59 -9.75
N ASP A 193 -12.31 9.35 -8.44
CA ASP A 193 -13.39 8.60 -7.78
C ASP A 193 -14.68 9.42 -7.60
N GLY A 194 -14.73 10.60 -8.22
CA GLY A 194 -15.83 11.56 -8.10
C GLY A 194 -15.62 12.53 -6.95
N GLY A 195 -16.26 13.70 -7.04
CA GLY A 195 -16.13 14.76 -6.05
C GLY A 195 -16.12 16.15 -6.66
N SER A 196 -15.94 17.15 -5.80
CA SER A 196 -15.78 18.54 -6.22
C SER A 196 -14.36 18.81 -6.69
N LYS A 197 -14.19 19.79 -7.58
CA LYS A 197 -12.85 20.28 -7.96
C LYS A 197 -12.14 20.82 -6.71
N VAL A 198 -10.84 20.55 -6.62
CA VAL A 198 -9.97 21.01 -5.53
C VAL A 198 -8.71 21.62 -6.10
N THR A 199 -7.95 22.34 -5.27
CA THR A 199 -6.61 22.86 -5.61
C THR A 199 -5.52 22.25 -4.73
N SER A 200 -5.90 21.34 -3.83
CA SER A 200 -4.99 20.59 -2.98
C SER A 200 -5.62 19.26 -2.56
N ALA A 201 -4.80 18.32 -2.11
CA ALA A 201 -5.20 17.03 -1.57
C ALA A 201 -4.74 16.90 -0.12
N THR A 202 -5.65 16.47 0.77
CA THR A 202 -5.37 16.21 2.19
C THR A 202 -5.50 14.74 2.57
N THR A 203 -5.87 13.90 1.60
CA THR A 203 -5.97 12.44 1.72
C THR A 203 -5.30 11.79 0.53
N PRO A 204 -4.93 10.51 0.59
CA PRO A 204 -4.53 9.74 -0.59
C PRO A 204 -5.64 9.69 -1.64
N GLY A 205 -5.27 9.51 -2.91
CA GLY A 205 -6.21 9.40 -4.01
C GLY A 205 -5.58 9.65 -5.39
N ALA A 206 -6.44 9.79 -6.39
CA ALA A 206 -6.06 10.12 -7.75
C ALA A 206 -6.84 11.35 -8.24
N TRP A 207 -6.14 12.28 -8.88
CA TRP A 207 -6.73 13.49 -9.46
C TRP A 207 -6.40 13.63 -10.92
N ARG A 208 -7.36 14.16 -11.65
CA ARG A 208 -7.29 14.52 -13.04
C ARG A 208 -7.10 16.03 -13.17
N ILE A 209 -6.05 16.45 -13.86
CA ILE A 209 -5.72 17.87 -14.06
C ILE A 209 -5.71 18.16 -15.56
N ASP A 210 -6.41 19.23 -15.96
CA ASP A 210 -6.32 19.75 -17.32
C ASP A 210 -5.02 20.55 -17.44
N MET A 211 -4.16 20.12 -18.36
CA MET A 211 -2.83 20.69 -18.54
C MET A 211 -2.74 21.60 -19.76
N ALA A 212 -3.88 21.96 -20.37
CA ALA A 212 -3.91 22.87 -21.51
C ALA A 212 -3.21 24.20 -21.18
N GLY A 213 -2.18 24.54 -21.95
CA GLY A 213 -1.38 25.76 -21.77
C GLY A 213 -0.39 25.74 -20.59
N VAL A 214 -0.40 24.70 -19.74
CA VAL A 214 0.51 24.60 -18.60
C VAL A 214 1.93 24.33 -19.08
N ALA A 215 2.87 25.18 -18.68
CA ALA A 215 4.30 25.01 -18.95
C ALA A 215 4.95 24.10 -17.91
N ILE A 216 4.65 24.35 -16.62
CA ILE A 216 5.13 23.54 -15.50
C ILE A 216 4.00 23.21 -14.53
N PHE A 217 3.98 21.96 -14.06
CA PHE A 217 3.16 21.52 -12.94
C PHE A 217 4.02 21.06 -11.78
N LYS A 218 3.56 21.38 -10.56
CA LYS A 218 4.15 20.97 -9.29
C LYS A 218 3.06 20.50 -8.34
N ALA A 219 3.41 19.53 -7.51
CA ALA A 219 2.57 19.07 -6.42
C ALA A 219 3.33 19.07 -5.09
N PRO A 220 3.67 20.24 -4.52
CA PRO A 220 4.45 20.31 -3.29
C PRO A 220 3.60 19.94 -2.08
N VAL A 221 4.24 19.37 -1.06
CA VAL A 221 3.65 19.25 0.28
C VAL A 221 3.73 20.61 0.95
N SER A 222 2.59 21.26 1.17
CA SER A 222 2.49 22.60 1.75
C SER A 222 2.23 22.59 3.26
N ALA A 223 1.67 21.49 3.78
CA ALA A 223 1.55 21.21 5.19
C ALA A 223 1.83 19.72 5.47
N TRP A 224 2.53 19.43 6.55
CA TRP A 224 2.83 18.05 6.96
C TRP A 224 2.69 17.93 8.48
N THR A 225 1.96 16.92 8.92
CA THR A 225 1.77 16.60 10.34
C THR A 225 2.32 15.21 10.67
N SER A 226 2.00 14.20 9.87
CA SER A 226 2.47 12.83 10.08
C SER A 226 2.42 11.97 8.81
N GLY A 227 2.99 10.77 8.89
CA GLY A 227 3.05 9.79 7.82
C GLY A 227 4.04 10.07 6.71
N SER A 228 3.98 9.22 5.69
CA SER A 228 4.76 9.33 4.45
C SER A 228 3.82 9.57 3.28
N ILE A 229 4.32 10.28 2.26
CA ILE A 229 3.55 10.65 1.08
C ILE A 229 4.39 10.52 -0.18
N THR A 230 3.73 10.16 -1.27
CA THR A 230 4.31 9.78 -2.55
C THR A 230 3.37 10.32 -3.64
N VAL A 231 3.75 11.41 -4.32
CA VAL A 231 2.95 12.09 -5.37
C VAL A 231 3.38 11.76 -6.81
N ARG A 232 2.85 10.71 -7.42
CA ARG A 232 3.26 10.23 -8.75
C ARG A 232 2.44 10.87 -9.87
N ILE A 233 3.10 11.20 -10.99
CA ILE A 233 2.42 11.62 -12.21
C ILE A 233 2.25 10.39 -13.12
N LEU A 234 0.99 9.99 -13.34
CA LEU A 234 0.61 8.89 -14.21
C LEU A 234 0.14 9.49 -15.55
N HIS A 235 0.90 9.28 -16.62
CA HIS A 235 0.53 9.81 -17.93
C HIS A 235 -0.64 9.03 -18.53
N ARG A 236 -1.61 9.75 -19.13
CA ARG A 236 -2.63 9.15 -20.01
C ARG A 236 -2.46 9.71 -21.42
N ARG A 237 -2.15 8.83 -22.39
CA ARG A 237 -2.05 9.19 -23.82
C ARG A 237 -3.38 9.72 -24.36
N LYS A 238 -3.31 10.63 -25.33
CA LYS A 238 -4.41 11.16 -26.15
C LYS A 238 -5.41 10.08 -26.57
N SER A 239 -6.70 10.40 -26.42
CA SER A 239 -7.77 9.80 -27.21
C SER A 239 -7.57 10.20 -28.67
N GLN A 240 -7.02 9.29 -29.49
CA GLN A 240 -7.04 9.46 -30.94
C GLN A 240 -8.49 9.30 -31.40
N GLY A 241 -9.10 10.42 -31.80
CA GLY A 241 -10.33 10.43 -32.58
C GLY A 241 -10.04 10.24 -34.06
#